data_AF-A0A238L753-F1
#
_entry.id   AF-A0A238L753-F1
#
_cell.length_a   1.000
_cell.length_b   1.000
_cell.length_c   1.000
_cell.angle_alpha   90.00
_cell.angle_beta   90.00
_cell.angle_gamma   90.00
#
_symmetry.space_group_name_H-M   'P 1'
#
loop_
_entity.id
_entity.type
_entity.pdbx_description
1 polymer ?
#
loop_
_entity_poly.entity_id
_entity_poly.type
_entity_poly.pdbx_seq_one_letter_code
_entity_poly.pdbx_strand_id
1 'polypeptide(L)'
;MSDRDVKVIIALKASQIEETRRLALAMGEFPTIAWNYGQRIAAIVTKEGGTTEDAKELDELVAGLITDAETAKTEKRPLAPLIETAMIHDPEGRKGPLQ
;
A
#
# COMPACT_ATOMS: atom_id res chain seq x y z
N MET A 1 -28.05 -11.31 -4.58
CA MET A 1 -27.84 -9.91 -4.12
C MET A 1 -27.20 -9.18 -5.29
N SER A 2 -27.81 -8.10 -5.78
CA SER A 2 -27.16 -7.26 -6.78
C SER A 2 -26.01 -6.50 -6.10
N ASP A 3 -24.81 -6.57 -6.67
CA ASP A 3 -23.75 -5.63 -6.31
C ASP A 3 -24.27 -4.22 -6.57
N ARG A 4 -24.17 -3.36 -5.56
CA ARG A 4 -24.66 -1.97 -5.61
C ARG A 4 -23.52 -1.02 -5.33
N ASP A 5 -23.54 0.11 -6.02
CA ASP A 5 -22.51 1.14 -5.88
C ASP A 5 -22.70 1.91 -4.56
N VAL A 6 -21.65 1.92 -3.76
CA VAL A 6 -21.59 2.63 -2.48
C VAL A 6 -20.45 3.64 -2.55
N LYS A 7 -20.69 4.86 -2.07
CA LYS A 7 -19.63 5.88 -1.98
C LYS A 7 -19.04 5.89 -0.58
N VAL A 8 -17.71 5.77 -0.50
CA VAL A 8 -16.95 5.96 0.74
C VAL A 8 -16.29 7.34 0.66
N ILE A 9 -16.60 8.21 1.62
CA ILE A 9 -16.16 9.60 1.62
C ILE A 9 -15.31 9.86 2.88
N ILE A 10 -14.11 10.39 2.70
CA ILE A 10 -13.25 10.87 3.79
C ILE A 10 -13.28 12.39 3.79
N ALA A 11 -13.74 12.99 4.89
CA ALA A 11 -13.75 14.44 5.06
C ALA A 11 -12.39 14.93 5.55
N LEU A 12 -11.70 15.73 4.75
CA LEU A 12 -10.39 16.29 5.07
C LEU A 12 -10.47 17.80 5.29
N LYS A 13 -9.64 18.33 6.19
CA LYS A 13 -9.38 19.78 6.21
C LYS A 13 -8.62 20.15 4.93
N ALA A 14 -8.81 21.37 4.45
CA ALA A 14 -8.09 21.87 3.26
C ALA A 14 -6.56 21.69 3.38
N SER A 15 -6.00 21.89 4.57
CA SER A 15 -4.57 21.72 4.85
C SER A 15 -4.06 20.27 4.75
N GLN A 16 -4.95 19.28 4.73
CA GLN A 16 -4.60 17.85 4.72
C GLN A 16 -4.69 17.24 3.33
N ILE A 17 -5.29 17.93 2.34
CA ILE A 17 -5.63 17.35 1.03
C ILE A 17 -4.37 16.89 0.29
N GLU A 18 -3.38 17.78 0.12
CA GLU A 18 -2.20 17.45 -0.69
C GLU A 18 -1.29 16.42 -0.02
N GLU A 19 -1.16 16.48 1.31
CA GLU A 19 -0.43 15.46 2.06
C GLU A 19 -1.12 14.09 1.96
N THR A 20 -2.44 14.04 2.15
CA THR A 20 -3.22 12.78 2.05
C THR A 20 -3.18 12.22 0.63
N ARG A 21 -3.24 13.08 -0.40
CA ARG A 21 -3.08 12.68 -1.81
C ARG A 21 -1.71 12.04 -2.04
N ARG A 22 -0.63 12.69 -1.59
CA ARG A 22 0.74 12.18 -1.73
C ARG A 22 0.88 10.81 -1.05
N LEU A 23 0.41 10.69 0.18
CA LEU A 23 0.46 9.45 0.96
C LEU A 23 -0.36 8.33 0.31
N ALA A 24 -1.56 8.63 -0.18
CA ALA A 24 -2.41 7.66 -0.85
C ALA A 24 -1.78 7.14 -2.16
N LEU A 25 -1.16 8.02 -2.95
CA LEU A 25 -0.44 7.63 -4.17
C LEU A 25 0.76 6.73 -3.84
N ALA A 26 1.63 7.16 -2.93
CA ALA A 26 2.78 6.36 -2.50
C ALA A 26 2.35 4.97 -1.97
N MET A 27 1.24 4.93 -1.22
CA MET A 27 0.70 3.68 -0.71
C MET A 27 0.08 2.78 -1.78
N GLY A 28 -0.50 3.36 -2.82
CA GLY A 28 -1.01 2.63 -3.98
C GLY A 28 0.09 1.99 -4.82
N GLU A 29 1.31 2.54 -4.82
CA GLU A 29 2.46 2.02 -5.57
C GLU A 29 3.17 0.87 -4.86
N PHE A 30 3.12 0.82 -3.51
CA PHE A 30 3.86 -0.17 -2.72
C PHE A 30 3.59 -1.63 -3.11
N PRO A 31 2.35 -2.10 -3.39
CA PRO A 31 2.11 -3.48 -3.85
C PRO A 31 2.89 -3.83 -5.11
N THR A 32 2.98 -2.90 -6.07
CA THR A 32 3.75 -3.09 -7.31
C THR A 32 5.24 -3.14 -7.02
N ILE A 33 5.74 -2.27 -6.15
CA ILE A 33 7.14 -2.27 -5.72
C ILE A 33 7.50 -3.61 -5.05
N ALA A 34 6.70 -4.06 -4.08
CA ALA A 34 6.90 -5.31 -3.37
C ALA A 34 6.85 -6.53 -4.32
N TRP A 35 5.92 -6.51 -5.28
CA TRP A 35 5.83 -7.53 -6.32
C TRP A 35 7.11 -7.60 -7.17
N ASN A 36 7.66 -6.45 -7.58
CA ASN A 36 8.89 -6.39 -8.37
C ASN A 36 10.10 -6.93 -7.60
N TYR A 37 10.23 -6.62 -6.31
CA TYR A 37 11.25 -7.26 -5.46
C TYR A 37 11.07 -8.77 -5.42
N GLY A 38 9.84 -9.25 -5.20
CA GLY A 38 9.53 -10.68 -5.17
C GLY A 38 9.91 -11.40 -6.46
N GLN A 39 9.63 -10.81 -7.63
CA GLN A 39 10.03 -11.38 -8.92
C GLN A 39 11.55 -11.46 -9.08
N ARG A 40 12.28 -10.41 -8.71
CA ARG A 40 13.75 -10.39 -8.83
C ARG A 40 14.41 -11.37 -7.86
N ILE A 41 13.93 -11.42 -6.62
CA ILE A 41 14.39 -12.37 -5.61
C ILE A 41 14.14 -13.81 -6.09
N ALA A 42 12.95 -14.10 -6.61
CA ALA A 42 12.63 -15.42 -7.15
C ALA A 42 13.54 -15.81 -8.33
N ALA A 43 13.83 -14.87 -9.23
CA ALA A 43 14.74 -15.11 -10.36
C ALA A 43 16.16 -15.49 -9.90
N ILE A 44 16.67 -14.83 -8.85
CA ILE A 44 17.99 -15.14 -8.30
C ILE A 44 17.99 -16.50 -7.58
N VAL A 45 17.00 -16.76 -6.73
CA VAL A 45 16.95 -17.99 -5.91
C VAL A 45 16.73 -19.25 -6.77
N THR A 46 16.05 -19.12 -7.91
CA THR A 46 15.81 -20.24 -8.84
C THR A 46 16.94 -20.44 -9.85
N LYS A 47 17.96 -19.58 -9.86
CA LYS A 47 19.09 -19.67 -10.78
C LYS A 47 19.99 -20.85 -10.42
N GLU A 48 20.24 -21.74 -11.37
CA GLU A 48 21.22 -22.81 -11.21
C GLU A 48 22.65 -22.26 -11.22
N GLY A 49 23.49 -22.71 -10.28
CA GLY A 49 24.90 -22.29 -10.21
C GLY A 49 25.12 -20.87 -9.69
N GLY A 50 24.36 -20.44 -8.68
CA GLY A 50 24.45 -19.10 -8.09
C GLY A 50 25.87 -18.67 -7.68
N THR A 51 26.16 -17.39 -7.89
CA THR A 51 27.48 -16.78 -7.61
C THR A 51 27.48 -15.92 -6.35
N THR A 52 28.65 -15.39 -5.97
CA THR A 52 28.74 -14.43 -4.87
C THR A 52 28.07 -13.10 -5.21
N GLU A 53 28.07 -12.70 -6.49
CA GLU A 53 27.36 -11.52 -6.99
C GLU A 53 25.85 -11.69 -6.87
N ASP A 54 25.32 -12.89 -7.17
CA ASP A 54 23.90 -13.20 -6.98
C ASP A 54 23.49 -13.08 -5.50
N ALA A 55 24.35 -13.52 -4.57
CA ALA A 55 24.10 -13.37 -3.14
C ALA A 55 24.10 -11.89 -2.70
N LYS A 56 25.00 -11.07 -3.24
CA LYS A 56 25.02 -9.62 -2.97
C LYS A 56 23.78 -8.92 -3.52
N GLU A 57 23.38 -9.24 -4.75
CA GLU A 57 22.16 -8.67 -5.33
C GLU A 57 20.93 -9.08 -4.51
N LEU A 58 20.87 -10.33 -4.02
CA LEU A 58 19.80 -10.80 -3.15
C LEU A 58 19.76 -10.01 -1.84
N ASP A 59 20.90 -9.79 -1.19
CA ASP A 59 20.98 -8.98 0.04
C ASP A 59 20.50 -7.53 -0.20
N GLU A 60 20.92 -6.91 -1.31
CA GLU A 60 20.49 -5.57 -1.70
C GLU A 60 18.99 -5.49 -1.94
N LEU A 61 18.41 -6.48 -2.64
CA LEU A 61 16.98 -6.57 -2.90
C LEU A 61 16.18 -6.74 -1.61
N VAL A 62 16.62 -7.61 -0.71
CA VAL A 62 15.96 -7.83 0.58
C VAL A 62 16.03 -6.57 1.45
N ALA A 63 17.19 -5.92 1.53
CA ALA A 63 17.36 -4.68 2.27
C ALA A 63 16.50 -3.54 1.70
N GLY A 64 16.41 -3.42 0.36
CA GLY A 64 15.53 -2.48 -0.32
C GLY A 64 14.07 -2.71 0.01
N LEU A 65 13.61 -3.97 -0.10
CA LEU A 65 12.22 -4.34 0.23
C LEU A 65 11.87 -4.02 1.69
N ILE A 66 12.77 -4.28 2.64
CA ILE A 66 12.56 -3.95 4.06
C ILE A 66 12.44 -2.44 4.25
N THR A 67 13.31 -1.66 3.59
CA THR A 67 13.31 -0.19 3.68
C THR A 67 12.02 0.40 3.12
N ASP A 68 11.58 -0.07 1.95
CA ASP A 68 10.34 0.38 1.34
C ASP A 68 9.12 -0.06 2.17
N ALA A 69 9.16 -1.25 2.78
CA ALA A 69 8.10 -1.73 3.67
C ALA A 69 7.96 -0.90 4.95
N GLU A 70 9.07 -0.50 5.58
CA GLU A 70 9.04 0.38 6.76
C GLU A 70 8.60 1.81 6.39
N THR A 71 8.97 2.30 5.21
CA THR A 71 8.48 3.58 4.67
C THR A 71 6.97 3.53 4.48
N ALA A 72 6.48 2.51 3.78
CA ALA A 72 5.06 2.22 3.58
C ALA A 72 4.29 2.16 4.91
N LYS A 73 4.82 1.45 5.90
CA LYS A 73 4.22 1.36 7.25
C LYS A 73 4.18 2.72 7.96
N THR A 74 5.21 3.54 7.82
CA THR A 74 5.26 4.90 8.37
C THR A 74 4.23 5.80 7.70
N GLU A 75 4.10 5.72 6.38
CA GLU A 75 3.12 6.50 5.59
C GLU A 75 1.67 6.02 5.78
N LYS A 76 1.45 4.75 6.12
CA LYS A 76 0.13 4.21 6.48
C LYS A 76 -0.41 4.82 7.78
N ARG A 77 0.46 5.08 8.76
CA ARG A 77 0.06 5.54 10.10
C ARG A 77 -0.82 6.80 10.10
N PRO A 78 -0.51 7.89 9.37
CA PRO A 78 -1.38 9.05 9.27
C PRO A 78 -2.68 8.81 8.49
N LEU A 79 -2.73 7.83 7.59
CA LEU A 79 -3.94 7.51 6.80
C LEU A 79 -4.97 6.70 7.59
N ALA A 80 -4.53 5.82 8.49
CA ALA A 80 -5.41 4.95 9.29
C ALA A 80 -6.56 5.71 9.99
N PRO A 81 -6.32 6.77 10.79
CA PRO A 81 -7.41 7.50 11.44
C PRO A 81 -8.34 8.21 10.45
N LEU A 82 -7.86 8.59 9.27
CA LEU A 82 -8.70 9.22 8.23
C LEU A 82 -9.68 8.21 7.64
N ILE A 83 -9.22 6.97 7.41
CA ILE A 83 -10.03 5.87 6.90
C ILE A 83 -11.07 5.43 7.95
N GLU A 84 -10.71 5.41 9.25
CA GLU A 84 -11.66 5.09 10.33
C GLU A 84 -12.83 6.08 10.41
N THR A 85 -12.60 7.34 10.02
CA THR A 85 -13.64 8.38 9.94
C THR A 85 -14.41 8.39 8.62
N ALA A 86 -14.13 7.45 7.71
CA ALA A 86 -14.79 7.40 6.42
C ALA A 86 -16.30 7.16 6.57
N MET A 87 -17.09 7.99 5.91
CA MET A 87 -18.54 7.87 5.89
C MET A 87 -18.98 7.08 4.67
N ILE A 88 -19.88 6.12 4.91
CA ILE A 88 -20.57 5.40 3.85
C ILE A 88 -21.82 6.19 3.46
N HIS A 89 -21.88 6.60 2.19
CA HIS A 89 -23.07 7.15 1.57
C HIS A 89 -23.71 6.10 0.66
N ASP A 90 -24.69 5.38 1.23
CA ASP A 90 -25.56 4.47 0.50
C ASP A 90 -26.79 5.25 -0.02
N PRO A 91 -27.04 5.31 -1.34
CA PRO A 91 -28.20 5.99 -1.92
C PRO A 91 -29.55 5.42 -1.41
N GLU A 92 -29.58 4.20 -0.89
CA GLU A 92 -30.77 3.58 -0.27
C GLU A 92 -30.90 3.85 1.24
N GLY A 93 -30.03 4.67 1.83
CA GLY A 93 -30.22 5.24 3.17
C GLY A 93 -29.78 4.39 4.36
N ARG A 94 -29.06 3.28 4.17
CA ARG A 94 -28.49 2.51 5.29
C ARG A 94 -27.24 3.20 5.83
N LYS A 95 -27.38 3.94 6.93
CA LYS A 95 -26.25 4.51 7.67
C LYS A 95 -25.72 3.50 8.70
N GLY A 96 -24.44 3.14 8.61
CA GLY A 96 -23.76 2.31 9.59
C GLY A 96 -22.24 2.43 9.47
N PRO A 97 -21.48 2.25 10.56
CA PRO A 97 -20.02 2.25 10.52
C PRO A 97 -19.49 1.07 9.70
N LEU A 98 -18.28 1.22 9.13
CA LEU A 98 -17.50 0.12 8.57
C LEU A 98 -17.25 -0.90 9.70
N GLN A 99 -17.86 -2.09 9.62
CA GLN A 99 -17.51 -3.25 10.44
C GLN A 99 -16.55 -4.15 9.67
#